data_AF-A0AAD1H6T8-F1
#
_entry.id   AF-A0AAD1H6T8-F1
#
_cell.length_a   1.000
_cell.length_b   1.000
_cell.length_c   1.000
_cell.angle_alpha   90.00
_cell.angle_beta   90.00
_cell.angle_gamma   90.00
#
_symmetry.space_group_name_H-M   'P 1'
#
loop_
_entity.id
_entity.type
_entity.pdbx_description
1 polymer ?
#
loop_
_entity_poly.entity_id
_entity_poly.type
_entity_poly.pdbx_seq_one_letter_code
_entity_poly.pdbx_strand_id
1 'polypeptide(L)'
;MVDDLWTAATRHPFLDAVRKGTIADAAFNRWLSQDVLFVADLLTFQARLLARAPRPAQGVLAGGCVALVDELDWFEVQADKRGIDLDEPALPATLAYRELLQRLDDVPTDGALTALWAIERVYLLAWSSAISDTSPFLEFVDHWTTPEFASYVDGLGELASPDAHADLVAEVLQHEVAFWEMALS
;
A
#
# COMPACT_ATOMS: atom_id res chain seq x y z
N MET A 1 18.67 6.98 8.14
CA MET A 1 19.01 5.64 7.59
C MET A 1 17.73 5.00 7.07
N VAL A 2 17.79 3.94 6.25
CA VAL A 2 16.58 3.24 5.74
C VAL A 2 15.67 2.76 6.89
N ASP A 3 16.24 2.41 8.04
CA ASP A 3 15.50 2.02 9.26
C ASP A 3 14.60 3.14 9.82
N ASP A 4 15.04 4.40 9.72
CA ASP A 4 14.25 5.55 10.16
C ASP A 4 13.05 5.75 9.22
N LEU A 5 13.23 5.51 7.92
CA LEU A 5 12.16 5.58 6.92
C LEU A 5 11.13 4.46 7.11
N TRP A 6 11.58 3.24 7.40
CA TRP A 6 10.67 2.15 7.77
C TRP A 6 9.82 2.51 8.99
N THR A 7 10.43 3.08 10.02
CA THR A 7 9.71 3.52 11.22
C THR A 7 8.70 4.61 10.88
N ALA A 8 9.09 5.62 10.09
CA ALA A 8 8.21 6.70 9.68
C ALA A 8 7.01 6.21 8.84
N ALA A 9 7.25 5.29 7.91
CA ALA A 9 6.22 4.73 7.02
C ALA A 9 5.26 3.78 7.75
N THR A 10 5.73 3.07 8.78
CA THR A 10 4.93 2.03 9.48
C THR A 10 4.39 2.45 10.83
N ARG A 11 4.79 3.62 11.35
CA ARG A 11 4.31 4.20 12.63
C ARG A 11 3.99 5.68 12.48
N HIS A 12 3.45 6.07 11.33
CA HIS A 12 3.06 7.44 11.02
C HIS A 12 1.99 7.96 12.01
N PRO A 13 1.97 9.27 12.36
CA PRO A 13 0.91 9.87 13.17
C PRO A 13 -0.53 9.56 12.72
N PHE A 14 -0.73 9.35 11.41
CA PHE A 14 -2.00 8.86 10.85
C PHE A 14 -2.42 7.52 11.47
N LEU A 15 -1.54 6.52 11.44
CA LEU A 15 -1.78 5.17 11.97
C LEU A 15 -1.96 5.20 13.49
N ASP A 16 -1.19 6.05 14.16
CA ASP A 16 -1.31 6.29 15.61
C ASP A 16 -2.68 6.86 15.97
N ALA A 17 -3.21 7.76 15.15
CA ALA A 17 -4.54 8.35 15.32
C ALA A 17 -5.66 7.35 15.00
N VAL A 18 -5.49 6.50 13.99
CA VAL A 18 -6.38 5.36 13.69
C VAL A 18 -6.42 4.41 14.89
N ARG A 19 -5.27 4.00 15.41
CA ARG A 19 -5.15 3.11 16.57
C ARG A 19 -5.88 3.63 17.80
N LYS A 20 -5.73 4.93 18.08
CA LYS A 20 -6.35 5.60 19.24
C LYS A 20 -7.82 5.95 19.02
N GLY A 21 -8.34 5.78 17.80
CA GLY A 21 -9.70 6.22 17.43
C GLY A 21 -9.86 7.74 17.45
N THR A 22 -8.79 8.50 17.27
CA THR A 22 -8.76 9.96 17.36
C THR A 22 -8.63 10.66 16.00
N ILE A 23 -8.49 9.89 14.91
CA ILE A 23 -8.42 10.47 13.57
C ILE A 23 -9.75 11.12 13.18
N ALA A 24 -9.70 12.29 12.56
CA ALA A 24 -10.89 12.96 12.06
C ALA A 24 -11.43 12.25 10.81
N ASP A 25 -12.76 12.17 10.69
CA ASP A 25 -13.42 11.55 9.53
C ASP A 25 -12.94 12.15 8.20
N ALA A 26 -12.72 13.46 8.13
CA ALA A 26 -12.22 14.11 6.92
C ALA A 26 -10.82 13.63 6.53
N ALA A 27 -9.92 13.40 7.49
CA ALA A 27 -8.58 12.92 7.23
C ALA A 27 -8.59 11.45 6.81
N PHE A 28 -9.40 10.62 7.47
CA PHE A 28 -9.54 9.21 7.10
C PHE A 28 -10.19 9.05 5.73
N ASN A 29 -11.26 9.80 5.44
CA ASN A 29 -11.97 9.74 4.18
C ASN A 29 -11.09 10.25 3.02
N ARG A 30 -10.25 11.27 3.27
CA ARG A 30 -9.25 11.70 2.28
C ARG A 30 -8.22 10.63 1.99
N TRP A 31 -7.69 9.95 3.01
CA TRP A 31 -6.82 8.80 2.77
C TRP A 31 -7.55 7.74 1.94
N LEU A 32 -8.77 7.35 2.33
CA LEU A 32 -9.54 6.32 1.65
C LEU A 32 -9.77 6.66 0.17
N SER A 33 -10.20 7.89 -0.16
CA SER A 33 -10.45 8.28 -1.55
C SER A 33 -9.19 8.21 -2.41
N GLN A 34 -8.05 8.59 -1.85
CA GLN A 34 -6.77 8.54 -2.54
C GLN A 34 -6.21 7.11 -2.64
N ASP A 35 -6.50 6.26 -1.66
CA ASP A 35 -6.05 4.87 -1.65
C ASP A 35 -6.73 4.04 -2.73
N VAL A 36 -8.00 4.31 -3.02
CA VAL A 36 -8.68 3.70 -4.19
C VAL A 36 -7.93 3.98 -5.49
N LEU A 37 -7.50 5.23 -5.70
CA LEU A 37 -6.75 5.62 -6.89
C LEU A 37 -5.38 4.93 -6.93
N PHE A 38 -4.71 4.85 -5.78
CA PHE A 38 -3.43 4.17 -5.65
C PHE A 38 -3.55 2.67 -5.94
N VAL A 39 -4.54 1.97 -5.38
CA VAL A 39 -4.78 0.54 -5.60
C VAL A 39 -5.09 0.25 -7.07
N ALA A 40 -5.85 1.12 -7.76
CA ALA A 40 -6.07 0.99 -9.20
C ALA A 40 -4.76 1.12 -10.01
N ASP A 41 -3.88 2.06 -9.65
CA ASP A 41 -2.56 2.19 -10.26
C ASP A 41 -1.66 0.99 -9.94
N LEU A 42 -1.70 0.49 -8.69
CA LEU A 42 -0.94 -0.65 -8.21
C LEU A 42 -1.34 -1.94 -8.95
N LEU A 43 -2.64 -2.19 -9.12
CA LEU A 43 -3.16 -3.30 -9.94
C LEU A 43 -2.60 -3.23 -11.37
N THR A 44 -2.61 -2.03 -11.96
CA THR A 44 -2.12 -1.84 -13.33
C THR A 44 -0.61 -2.10 -13.40
N PHE A 45 0.18 -1.63 -12.44
CA PHE A 45 1.62 -1.93 -12.34
C PHE A 45 1.87 -3.43 -12.15
N GLN A 46 1.18 -4.07 -11.22
CA GLN A 46 1.38 -5.48 -10.92
C GLN A 46 1.02 -6.39 -12.10
N ALA A 47 -0.03 -6.06 -12.86
CA ALA A 47 -0.37 -6.76 -14.09
C ALA A 47 0.74 -6.65 -15.15
N ARG A 48 1.36 -5.47 -15.30
CA ARG A 48 2.51 -5.28 -16.21
C ARG A 48 3.75 -6.00 -15.71
N LEU A 49 3.99 -6.02 -14.41
CA LEU A 49 5.08 -6.79 -13.80
C LEU A 49 4.89 -8.30 -14.03
N LEU A 50 3.68 -8.82 -13.83
CA LEU A 50 3.33 -10.22 -14.08
C LEU A 50 3.65 -10.65 -15.52
N ALA A 51 3.34 -9.79 -16.50
CA ALA A 51 3.58 -10.09 -17.92
C ALA A 51 5.07 -10.35 -18.26
N ARG A 52 5.99 -9.77 -17.48
CA ARG A 52 7.45 -9.93 -17.65
C ARG A 52 8.13 -10.73 -16.53
N ALA A 53 7.34 -11.32 -15.63
CA ALA A 53 7.86 -12.01 -14.45
C ALA A 53 8.44 -13.40 -14.79
N PRO A 54 9.54 -13.82 -14.14
CA PRO A 54 10.03 -15.19 -14.24
C PRO A 54 9.03 -16.17 -13.62
N ARG A 55 9.05 -17.42 -14.07
CA ARG A 55 8.06 -18.44 -13.67
C ARG A 55 7.82 -18.55 -12.15
N PRO A 56 8.85 -18.51 -11.27
CA PRO A 56 8.63 -18.59 -9.82
C PRO A 56 7.78 -17.44 -9.25
N ALA A 57 7.85 -16.24 -9.85
CA ALA A 57 7.14 -15.06 -9.36
C ALA A 57 5.69 -14.96 -9.86
N GLN A 58 5.36 -15.64 -10.97
CA GLN A 58 4.04 -15.50 -11.63
C GLN A 58 2.87 -15.89 -10.73
N GLY A 59 3.02 -16.92 -9.89
CA GLY A 59 1.94 -17.37 -9.00
C GLY A 59 1.58 -16.33 -7.95
N VAL A 60 2.59 -15.77 -7.28
CA VAL A 60 2.43 -14.74 -6.25
C VAL A 60 1.84 -13.46 -6.86
N LEU A 61 2.38 -13.00 -8.00
CA LEU A 61 1.89 -11.80 -8.67
C LEU A 61 0.45 -11.94 -9.19
N ALA A 62 0.10 -13.10 -9.76
CA ALA A 62 -1.27 -13.35 -10.20
C ALA A 62 -2.25 -13.38 -9.01
N GLY A 63 -1.85 -13.96 -7.88
CA GLY A 63 -2.63 -13.94 -6.65
C GLY A 63 -2.88 -12.52 -6.15
N GLY A 64 -1.84 -11.69 -6.10
CA GLY A 64 -2.00 -10.29 -5.69
C GLY A 64 -2.85 -9.46 -6.66
N CYS A 65 -2.80 -9.71 -7.98
CA CYS A 65 -3.73 -9.04 -8.91
C CYS A 65 -5.20 -9.38 -8.60
N VAL A 66 -5.50 -10.63 -8.23
CA VAL A 66 -6.87 -11.01 -7.82
C VAL A 66 -7.24 -10.31 -6.52
N ALA A 67 -6.34 -10.28 -5.54
CA ALA A 67 -6.58 -9.60 -4.26
C ALA A 67 -6.86 -8.10 -4.45
N LEU A 68 -6.11 -7.42 -5.32
CA LEU A 68 -6.32 -6.00 -5.62
C LEU A 68 -7.66 -5.73 -6.34
N VAL A 69 -8.15 -6.68 -7.16
CA VAL A 69 -9.50 -6.57 -7.75
C VAL A 69 -10.57 -6.69 -6.66
N ASP A 70 -10.45 -7.69 -5.78
CA ASP A 70 -11.37 -7.87 -4.65
C ASP A 70 -11.33 -6.68 -3.67
N GLU A 71 -10.17 -6.07 -3.50
CA GLU A 71 -9.96 -4.88 -2.67
C GLU A 71 -10.65 -3.64 -3.27
N LEU A 72 -10.58 -3.44 -4.60
CA LEU A 72 -11.33 -2.35 -5.26
C LEU A 72 -12.84 -2.52 -5.10
N ASP A 73 -13.37 -3.74 -5.25
CA ASP A 73 -14.80 -4.03 -4.99
C ASP A 73 -15.18 -3.71 -3.53
N TRP A 74 -14.28 -4.00 -2.57
CA TRP A 74 -14.49 -3.67 -1.18
C TRP A 74 -14.46 -2.16 -0.92
N PHE A 75 -13.55 -1.42 -1.57
CA PHE A 75 -13.48 0.04 -1.48
C PHE A 75 -14.75 0.73 -1.97
N GLU A 76 -15.37 0.26 -3.05
CA GLU A 76 -16.66 0.78 -3.53
C GLU A 76 -17.73 0.70 -2.44
N VAL A 77 -17.82 -0.45 -1.76
CA VAL A 77 -18.76 -0.65 -0.63
C VAL A 77 -18.46 0.29 0.54
N GLN A 78 -17.18 0.51 0.86
CA GLN A 78 -16.80 1.41 1.96
C GLN A 78 -17.06 2.88 1.62
N ALA A 79 -16.81 3.28 0.39
CA ALA A 79 -17.07 4.64 -0.09
C ALA A 79 -18.56 4.96 -0.03
N ASP A 80 -19.42 4.05 -0.50
CA ASP A 80 -20.87 4.18 -0.41
C ASP A 80 -21.36 4.34 1.04
N LYS A 81 -20.87 3.49 1.96
CA LYS A 81 -21.22 3.57 3.40
C LYS A 81 -20.82 4.91 4.03
N ARG A 82 -19.70 5.48 3.59
CA ARG A 82 -19.13 6.72 4.15
C ARG A 82 -19.55 7.98 3.38
N GLY A 83 -20.25 7.83 2.26
CA GLY A 83 -20.63 8.94 1.38
C GLY A 83 -19.42 9.64 0.74
N ILE A 84 -18.39 8.87 0.40
CA ILE A 84 -17.16 9.36 -0.24
C ILE A 84 -17.35 9.33 -1.75
N ASP A 85 -16.94 10.40 -2.43
CA ASP A 85 -16.90 10.46 -3.88
C ASP A 85 -15.58 9.83 -4.37
N LEU A 86 -15.67 8.75 -5.17
CA LEU A 86 -14.51 8.08 -5.74
C LEU A 86 -13.97 8.77 -7.00
N ASP A 87 -14.70 9.75 -7.54
CA ASP A 87 -14.24 10.58 -8.66
C ASP A 87 -13.37 11.77 -8.20
N GLU A 88 -12.93 11.78 -6.92
CA GLU A 88 -12.01 12.79 -6.42
C GLU A 88 -10.69 12.80 -7.21
N PRO A 89 -10.16 14.00 -7.55
CA PRO A 89 -8.90 14.08 -8.26
C PRO A 89 -7.74 13.57 -7.40
N ALA A 90 -6.79 12.90 -8.05
CA ALA A 90 -5.57 12.46 -7.41
C ALA A 90 -4.79 13.66 -6.83
N LEU A 91 -4.43 13.57 -5.56
CA LEU A 91 -3.61 14.55 -4.85
C LEU A 91 -2.13 14.39 -5.21
N PRO A 92 -1.26 15.39 -4.94
CA PRO A 92 0.14 15.35 -5.34
C PRO A 92 0.91 14.12 -4.88
N ALA A 93 0.66 13.62 -3.67
CA ALA A 93 1.31 12.40 -3.16
C ALA A 93 0.91 11.16 -3.97
N THR A 94 -0.38 11.01 -4.26
CA THR A 94 -0.94 9.93 -5.11
C THR A 94 -0.39 9.98 -6.53
N LEU A 95 -0.30 11.18 -7.12
CA LEU A 95 0.30 11.38 -8.44
C LEU A 95 1.78 11.01 -8.46
N ALA A 96 2.54 11.42 -7.44
CA ALA A 96 3.96 11.08 -7.33
C ALA A 96 4.15 9.56 -7.18
N TYR A 97 3.27 8.89 -6.44
CA TYR A 97 3.30 7.43 -6.31
C TYR A 97 2.96 6.74 -7.64
N ARG A 98 1.94 7.20 -8.37
CA ARG A 98 1.64 6.73 -9.72
C ARG A 98 2.85 6.86 -10.65
N GLU A 99 3.55 7.99 -10.60
CA GLU A 99 4.77 8.17 -11.40
C GLU A 99 5.88 7.17 -11.01
N LEU A 100 6.04 6.86 -9.72
CA LEU A 100 6.95 5.78 -9.28
C LEU A 100 6.54 4.44 -9.89
N LEU A 101 5.26 4.05 -9.76
CA LEU A 101 4.74 2.79 -10.31
C LEU A 101 4.94 2.69 -11.83
N GLN A 102 4.82 3.80 -12.56
CA GLN A 102 5.14 3.86 -14.00
C GLN A 102 6.64 3.69 -14.27
N ARG A 103 7.52 4.37 -13.51
CA ARG A 103 8.97 4.21 -13.66
C ARG A 103 9.44 2.78 -13.39
N LEU A 104 8.78 2.07 -12.47
CA LEU A 104 9.12 0.68 -12.15
C LEU A 104 8.94 -0.28 -13.34
N ASP A 105 8.19 0.08 -14.37
CA ASP A 105 8.06 -0.72 -15.60
C ASP A 105 9.39 -0.88 -16.34
N ASP A 106 10.27 0.13 -16.25
CA ASP A 106 11.58 0.14 -16.90
C ASP A 106 12.71 -0.42 -16.00
N VAL A 107 12.42 -0.65 -14.71
CA VAL A 107 13.37 -1.25 -13.76
C VAL A 107 13.47 -2.76 -14.02
N PRO A 108 14.66 -3.39 -13.88
CA PRO A 108 14.80 -4.84 -13.92
C PRO A 108 13.81 -5.55 -12.99
N THR A 109 13.34 -6.74 -13.39
CA THR A 109 12.23 -7.44 -12.72
C THR A 109 12.50 -7.69 -11.23
N ASP A 110 13.73 -7.98 -10.84
CA ASP A 110 14.14 -8.18 -9.43
C ASP A 110 14.02 -6.87 -8.61
N GLY A 111 14.38 -5.73 -9.19
CA GLY A 111 14.16 -4.42 -8.58
C GLY A 111 12.67 -4.08 -8.45
N ALA A 112 11.89 -4.30 -9.51
CA ALA A 112 10.44 -4.06 -9.47
C ALA A 112 9.69 -4.98 -8.49
N LEU A 113 10.09 -6.25 -8.37
CA LEU A 113 9.59 -7.17 -7.35
C LEU A 113 9.95 -6.70 -5.94
N THR A 114 11.17 -6.18 -5.75
CA THR A 114 11.61 -5.63 -4.46
C THR A 114 10.84 -4.37 -4.08
N ALA A 115 10.53 -3.50 -5.05
CA ALA A 115 9.67 -2.34 -4.83
C ALA A 115 8.25 -2.77 -4.44
N LEU A 116 7.63 -3.68 -5.19
CA LEU A 116 6.31 -4.22 -4.84
C LEU A 116 6.30 -4.83 -3.44
N TRP A 117 7.29 -5.66 -3.12
CA TRP A 117 7.44 -6.21 -1.76
C TRP A 117 7.51 -5.11 -0.70
N ALA A 118 8.26 -4.03 -0.93
CA ALA A 118 8.38 -2.94 0.02
C ALA A 118 7.04 -2.23 0.25
N ILE A 119 6.27 -1.97 -0.82
CA ILE A 119 4.92 -1.37 -0.77
C ILE A 119 4.02 -2.22 0.15
N GLU A 120 3.86 -3.49 -0.20
CA GLU A 120 2.96 -4.42 0.51
C GLU A 120 3.42 -4.65 1.96
N ARG A 121 4.74 -4.71 2.17
CA ARG A 121 5.35 -4.88 3.50
C ARG A 121 5.10 -3.67 4.39
N VAL A 122 5.17 -2.45 3.85
CA VAL A 122 4.80 -1.24 4.59
C VAL A 122 3.35 -1.31 5.01
N TYR A 123 2.44 -1.63 4.10
CA TYR A 123 1.01 -1.72 4.40
C TYR A 123 0.72 -2.73 5.51
N LEU A 124 1.27 -3.95 5.41
CA LEU A 124 1.12 -4.97 6.45
C LEU A 124 1.61 -4.48 7.81
N LEU A 125 2.80 -3.86 7.87
CA LEU A 125 3.38 -3.37 9.12
C LEU A 125 2.63 -2.16 9.68
N ALA A 126 2.23 -1.24 8.82
CA ALA A 126 1.50 -0.03 9.14
C ALA A 126 0.16 -0.37 9.81
N TRP A 127 -0.66 -1.20 9.15
CA TRP A 127 -1.95 -1.62 9.69
C TRP A 127 -1.82 -2.54 10.90
N SER A 128 -0.81 -3.42 10.94
CA SER A 128 -0.50 -4.21 12.14
C SER A 128 -0.14 -3.32 13.34
N SER A 129 0.52 -2.18 13.11
CA SER A 129 0.84 -1.23 14.17
C SER A 129 -0.41 -0.53 14.72
N ALA A 130 -1.46 -0.43 13.91
CA ALA A 130 -2.72 0.23 14.23
C ALA A 130 -3.74 -0.66 14.96
N ILE A 131 -3.43 -1.95 15.18
CA ILE A 131 -4.30 -2.88 15.91
C ILE A 131 -4.63 -2.35 17.32
N SER A 132 -5.93 -2.25 17.58
CA SER A 132 -6.52 -1.91 18.88
C SER A 132 -7.98 -2.35 18.93
N ASP A 133 -8.32 -3.20 19.91
CA ASP A 133 -9.69 -3.68 20.15
C ASP A 133 -10.70 -2.55 20.45
N THR A 134 -10.20 -1.35 20.76
CA THR A 134 -11.01 -0.17 21.07
C THR A 134 -11.13 0.82 19.91
N SER A 135 -10.42 0.60 18.79
CA SER A 135 -10.49 1.51 17.64
C SER A 135 -11.79 1.30 16.86
N PRO A 136 -12.52 2.37 16.52
CA PRO A 136 -13.69 2.27 15.63
C PRO A 136 -13.31 1.90 14.19
N PHE A 137 -12.02 1.88 13.84
CA PHE A 137 -11.51 1.54 12.52
C PHE A 137 -11.05 0.09 12.38
N LEU A 138 -11.43 -0.79 13.33
CA LEU A 138 -10.99 -2.19 13.35
C LEU A 138 -11.31 -2.93 12.05
N GLU A 139 -12.46 -2.69 11.41
CA GLU A 139 -12.81 -3.29 10.11
C GLU A 139 -11.75 -3.03 9.02
N PHE A 140 -11.15 -1.83 9.02
CA PHE A 140 -10.10 -1.44 8.08
C PHE A 140 -8.77 -2.10 8.45
N VAL A 141 -8.46 -2.13 9.75
CA VAL A 141 -7.24 -2.80 10.24
C VAL A 141 -7.26 -4.29 9.92
N ASP A 142 -8.39 -4.97 10.11
CA ASP A 142 -8.55 -6.40 9.87
C ASP A 142 -8.33 -6.75 8.39
N HIS A 143 -8.75 -5.87 7.46
CA HIS A 143 -8.57 -6.07 6.02
C HIS A 143 -7.11 -6.29 5.62
N TRP A 144 -6.19 -5.42 6.09
CA TRP A 144 -4.75 -5.50 5.78
C TRP A 144 -3.92 -6.24 6.83
N THR A 145 -4.55 -6.94 7.76
CA THR A 145 -3.84 -7.77 8.77
C THR A 145 -4.27 -9.24 8.74
N THR A 146 -4.94 -9.65 7.66
CA THR A 146 -5.31 -11.05 7.43
C THR A 146 -4.07 -11.95 7.30
N PRO A 147 -4.16 -13.22 7.73
CA PRO A 147 -3.12 -14.22 7.47
C PRO A 147 -2.81 -14.39 5.97
N GLU A 148 -3.82 -14.26 5.11
CA GLU A 148 -3.71 -14.34 3.67
C GLU A 148 -2.81 -13.23 3.10
N PHE A 149 -3.01 -11.98 3.55
CA PHE A 149 -2.18 -10.85 3.14
C PHE A 149 -0.74 -11.00 3.65
N ALA A 150 -0.56 -11.45 4.90
CA ALA A 150 0.78 -11.74 5.44
C ALA A 150 1.52 -12.80 4.62
N SER A 151 0.84 -13.89 4.25
CA SER A 151 1.39 -14.95 3.40
C SER A 151 1.78 -14.45 1.99
N TYR A 152 0.98 -13.56 1.42
CA TYR A 152 1.29 -12.91 0.14
C TYR A 152 2.57 -12.05 0.23
N VAL A 153 2.68 -11.22 1.29
CA VAL A 153 3.86 -10.39 1.54
C VAL A 153 5.11 -11.25 1.75
N ASP A 154 5.00 -12.36 2.49
CA ASP A 154 6.10 -13.31 2.67
C ASP A 154 6.53 -13.94 1.34
N GLY A 155 5.58 -14.33 0.49
CA GLY A 155 5.86 -14.87 -0.85
C GLY A 155 6.56 -13.86 -1.78
N LEU A 156 6.23 -12.57 -1.69
CA LEU A 156 7.00 -11.52 -2.37
C LEU A 156 8.39 -11.36 -1.76
N GLY A 157 8.52 -11.51 -0.45
CA GLY A 157 9.80 -11.42 0.27
C GLY A 157 10.81 -12.49 -0.14
N GLU A 158 10.36 -13.70 -0.47
CA GLU A 158 11.23 -14.76 -1.03
C GLU A 158 11.83 -14.40 -2.40
N LEU A 159 11.20 -13.47 -3.13
CA LEU A 159 11.59 -13.03 -4.47
C LEU A 159 12.32 -11.69 -4.46
N ALA A 160 12.20 -10.93 -3.37
CA ALA A 160 12.79 -9.61 -3.22
C ALA A 160 14.29 -9.67 -2.88
N SER A 161 15.01 -8.61 -3.20
CA SER A 161 16.44 -8.43 -2.88
C SER A 161 16.69 -7.04 -2.31
N PRO A 162 16.16 -6.74 -1.10
CA PRO A 162 16.17 -5.39 -0.52
C PRO A 162 17.57 -4.81 -0.35
N ASP A 163 18.56 -5.62 0.00
CA ASP A 163 19.95 -5.17 0.15
C ASP A 163 20.56 -4.72 -1.18
N ALA A 164 20.16 -5.36 -2.29
CA ALA A 164 20.64 -5.01 -3.63
C ALA A 164 19.93 -3.79 -4.23
N HIS A 165 18.74 -3.45 -3.71
CA HIS A 165 17.87 -2.38 -4.21
C HIS A 165 17.50 -1.38 -3.10
N ALA A 166 18.43 -1.12 -2.17
CA ALA A 166 18.17 -0.31 -0.97
C ALA A 166 17.71 1.12 -1.29
N ASP A 167 18.24 1.73 -2.36
CA ASP A 167 17.81 3.06 -2.80
C ASP A 167 16.36 3.07 -3.27
N LEU A 168 15.93 2.01 -3.97
CA LEU A 168 14.55 1.85 -4.44
C LEU A 168 13.59 1.60 -3.28
N VAL A 169 14.01 0.80 -2.30
CA VAL A 169 13.26 0.61 -1.04
C VAL A 169 13.12 1.96 -0.31
N ALA A 170 14.20 2.74 -0.22
CA ALA A 170 14.14 4.05 0.43
C ALA A 170 13.21 5.04 -0.32
N GLU A 171 13.18 5.00 -1.66
CA GLU A 171 12.25 5.79 -2.46
C GLU A 171 10.80 5.40 -2.18
N VAL A 172 10.46 4.10 -2.20
CA VAL A 172 9.13 3.60 -1.82
C VAL A 172 8.71 4.11 -0.44
N LEU A 173 9.59 4.00 0.57
CA LEU A 173 9.28 4.45 1.92
C LEU A 173 9.04 5.96 2.02
N GLN A 174 9.70 6.76 1.20
CA GLN A 174 9.44 8.21 1.15
C GLN A 174 8.07 8.51 0.55
N HIS A 175 7.67 7.77 -0.48
CA HIS A 175 6.33 7.88 -1.07
C HIS A 175 5.24 7.46 -0.06
N GLU A 176 5.45 6.36 0.68
CA GLU A 176 4.56 5.92 1.75
C GLU A 176 4.37 6.99 2.83
N VAL A 177 5.46 7.58 3.34
CA VAL A 177 5.39 8.66 4.34
C VAL A 177 4.62 9.86 3.78
N ALA A 178 4.89 10.27 2.54
CA ALA A 178 4.19 11.38 1.90
C ALA A 178 2.70 11.09 1.70
N PHE A 179 2.35 9.82 1.44
CA PHE A 179 0.96 9.38 1.30
C PHE A 179 0.20 9.48 2.62
N TRP A 180 0.80 9.03 3.73
CA TRP A 180 0.20 9.18 5.06
C TRP A 180 0.09 10.65 5.49
N GLU A 181 1.08 11.48 5.18
CA GLU A 181 1.06 12.91 5.50
C GLU A 181 -0.03 13.65 4.73
N MET A 182 -0.26 13.30 3.45
CA MET A 182 -1.32 13.87 2.63
C MET A 182 -2.70 13.73 3.29
N ALA A 183 -2.96 12.61 3.97
CA ALA A 183 -4.22 12.39 4.66
C ALA A 183 -4.48 13.43 5.78
N LEU A 184 -3.43 13.90 6.44
CA LEU A 184 -3.50 14.82 7.58
C LEU A 184 -3.55 16.31 7.19
N SER A 185 -3.47 16.63 5.90
CA SER A 185 -3.31 18.01 5.38
C SER A 185 -4.58 18.87 5.31
#